data_AF-A0A935F3K2-F1
#
_entry.id   AF-A0A935F3K2-F1
#
_cell.length_a   1.000
_cell.length_b   1.000
_cell.length_c   1.000
_cell.angle_alpha   90.00
_cell.angle_beta   90.00
_cell.angle_gamma   90.00
#
_symmetry.space_group_name_H-M   'P 1'
#
loop_
_entity.id
_entity.type
_entity.pdbx_description
1 polymer ?
#
loop_
_entity_poly.entity_id
_entity_poly.type
_entity_poly.pdbx_seq_one_letter_code
_entity_poly.pdbx_strand_id
1 'polypeptide(L)'
;MLRQGLGCACGLVLACFGLGAIAQPTSLQADLAVGSVPGARGDDAKFRFSFDPIAAWPATMFWHYNPAGAPAQFSDPAAVAAAMQQAIGRWAAACNVPAAYAGMTGIPPESTVGDAENGSMPDQVNVVGWKATPSGISGYTVAFPGYAESGVTPIVDADVVVDPAKLPGIDQLTRLLVHEFGHAIGVSHSQFDSTLMSGPPYSYYNTLDALTDDDVRACRCLYGPPAGVSKGLLCTIPPVVDFGNLEAGTSSQRTFQIANNGNAAITIASVAAAPSAYQTSGCGPGTTLQPTASCTMTVTFAPPAGGDHGGSVSFGVGEAAPYRIRLVGSASGGAASPFVASPSSVDFGTVPVSVASTTQRVRFKNNGSTAVTIASLIFEGAQANEFARSGQCKAGLSVTPGSSCTVDIAFTPSVTGMRTAQFVVVGGDGGRTSIPIQGAGGSAIVTPDPSPAVPVTVVEFYRPVSDHYFITIAPDEIAALDTGLFQGWARTGLTFKAHATSQSGYSPICRFYLPPPADSHFYSASPAECAAVAAQNPSFILESTSVMHLAVPNPISGVCPAGAVPIYRAWNHRADTNHRYTTDIAVRDAMVAQGHVAEGSGPDAVTFCGPQ
;
A
#
# COMPACT_ATOMS: atom_id res chain seq x y z
N MET A 1 -15.16 82.73 -3.31
CA MET A 1 -14.78 81.90 -4.47
C MET A 1 -14.81 80.44 -4.05
N LEU A 2 -15.83 79.73 -4.55
CA LEU A 2 -15.88 78.32 -4.92
C LEU A 2 -15.27 77.24 -4.00
N ARG A 3 -16.16 76.42 -3.40
CA ARG A 3 -16.28 74.99 -3.77
C ARG A 3 -17.65 74.43 -3.38
N GLN A 4 -18.42 74.13 -4.42
CA GLN A 4 -19.65 73.33 -4.46
C GLN A 4 -19.34 71.88 -4.03
N GLY A 5 -20.20 71.07 -3.42
CA GLY A 5 -21.64 71.16 -3.20
C GLY A 5 -22.43 70.26 -4.16
N LEU A 6 -22.87 69.09 -3.66
CA LEU A 6 -24.00 68.24 -4.12
C LEU A 6 -23.84 67.62 -5.54
N GLY A 7 -24.33 66.42 -5.86
CA GLY A 7 -25.44 65.62 -5.31
C GLY A 7 -26.42 65.29 -6.45
N CYS A 8 -26.97 64.06 -6.41
CA CYS A 8 -28.15 63.55 -7.16
C CYS A 8 -28.06 63.16 -8.65
N ALA A 9 -28.10 61.83 -8.86
CA ALA A 9 -29.20 61.05 -9.44
C ALA A 9 -29.84 61.42 -10.80
N CYS A 10 -29.79 60.45 -11.73
CA CYS A 10 -30.79 59.98 -12.71
C CYS A 10 -29.98 59.32 -13.85
N GLY A 11 -30.11 58.04 -14.20
CA GLY A 11 -31.34 57.32 -14.49
C GLY A 11 -31.71 57.51 -15.96
N LEU A 12 -31.15 56.72 -16.88
CA LEU A 12 -31.88 56.01 -17.95
C LEU A 12 -30.95 55.13 -18.80
N VAL A 13 -31.61 54.19 -19.46
CA VAL A 13 -31.14 52.90 -19.99
C VAL A 13 -30.86 52.97 -21.50
N LEU A 14 -30.06 51.99 -21.96
CA LEU A 14 -29.95 51.41 -23.31
C LEU A 14 -28.99 52.07 -24.32
N ALA A 15 -27.88 51.36 -24.61
CA ALA A 15 -27.49 50.98 -25.97
C ALA A 15 -26.42 49.88 -25.94
N CYS A 16 -26.70 48.76 -26.60
CA CYS A 16 -25.75 47.68 -26.89
C CYS A 16 -24.52 48.19 -27.62
N PHE A 17 -23.32 47.72 -27.24
CA PHE A 17 -22.17 47.64 -28.13
C PHE A 17 -21.42 46.34 -27.90
N GLY A 18 -21.02 45.73 -29.03
CA GLY A 18 -20.58 44.36 -29.15
C GLY A 18 -19.30 44.03 -28.39
N LEU A 19 -19.30 42.80 -27.88
CA LEU A 19 -18.09 42.11 -27.45
C LEU A 19 -17.28 41.73 -28.68
N GLY A 20 -16.14 42.41 -28.86
CA GLY A 20 -15.06 41.94 -29.71
C GLY A 20 -14.53 40.61 -29.17
N ALA A 21 -14.55 39.59 -30.01
CA ALA A 21 -13.91 38.32 -29.76
C ALA A 21 -12.40 38.53 -29.61
N ILE A 22 -11.87 38.24 -28.42
CA ILE A 22 -10.45 38.03 -28.21
C ILE A 22 -10.20 36.55 -28.52
N ALA A 23 -9.32 36.29 -29.49
CA ALA A 23 -8.92 34.97 -29.90
C ALA A 23 -8.36 34.17 -28.70
N GLN A 24 -9.02 33.07 -28.36
CA GLN A 24 -8.51 32.09 -27.40
C GLN A 24 -7.44 31.21 -28.06
N PRO A 25 -6.37 30.84 -27.36
CA PRO A 25 -5.45 29.82 -27.85
C PRO A 25 -6.20 28.48 -27.91
N THR A 26 -6.37 27.99 -29.13
CA THR A 26 -6.84 26.64 -29.45
C THR A 26 -5.79 25.61 -29.05
N SER A 27 -5.99 24.92 -27.93
CA SER A 27 -5.59 23.52 -27.65
C SER A 27 -5.57 23.27 -26.13
N LEU A 28 -6.74 23.09 -25.54
CA LEU A 28 -6.88 22.34 -24.29
C LEU A 28 -7.04 20.87 -24.69
N GLN A 29 -5.91 20.16 -24.81
CA GLN A 29 -5.90 18.73 -25.08
C GLN A 29 -6.47 17.97 -23.88
N ALA A 30 -7.39 17.05 -24.18
CA ALA A 30 -8.03 16.12 -23.27
C ALA A 30 -7.02 15.15 -22.67
N ASP A 31 -6.99 14.96 -21.33
CA ASP A 31 -6.16 13.95 -20.67
C ASP A 31 -6.51 13.76 -19.15
N LEU A 32 -7.49 12.89 -18.83
CA LEU A 32 -7.33 11.84 -17.77
C LEU A 32 -7.94 10.53 -18.30
N ALA A 33 -7.51 10.18 -19.51
CA ALA A 33 -8.03 9.10 -20.31
C ALA A 33 -6.85 8.24 -20.73
N VAL A 34 -6.73 7.01 -20.21
CA VAL A 34 -5.85 6.03 -20.83
C VAL A 34 -6.72 4.85 -21.20
N GLY A 35 -6.96 4.72 -22.50
CA GLY A 35 -7.59 3.57 -23.12
C GLY A 35 -6.88 2.25 -22.79
N SER A 36 -7.60 1.18 -23.08
CA SER A 36 -7.19 -0.20 -22.83
C SER A 36 -5.84 -0.55 -23.47
N VAL A 37 -5.07 -1.38 -22.75
CA VAL A 37 -3.87 -2.04 -23.27
C VAL A 37 -4.27 -3.00 -24.40
N PRO A 38 -3.53 -3.05 -25.54
CA PRO A 38 -3.70 -4.08 -26.55
C PRO A 38 -3.56 -5.48 -25.93
N GLY A 39 -4.66 -6.22 -25.86
CA GLY A 39 -4.70 -7.58 -25.29
C GLY A 39 -5.72 -7.79 -24.17
N ALA A 40 -6.25 -6.72 -23.57
CA ALA A 40 -7.45 -6.81 -22.73
C ALA A 40 -8.67 -6.73 -23.64
N ARG A 41 -9.24 -7.88 -24.02
CA ARG A 41 -10.62 -7.91 -24.52
C ARG A 41 -11.50 -7.40 -23.37
N GLY A 42 -11.95 -6.15 -23.50
CA GLY A 42 -13.13 -5.68 -22.80
C GLY A 42 -14.28 -6.62 -23.14
N ASP A 43 -14.97 -7.07 -22.09
CA ASP A 43 -16.33 -7.64 -22.09
C ASP A 43 -16.71 -8.24 -20.71
N ASP A 44 -15.95 -7.98 -19.63
CA ASP A 44 -16.39 -8.40 -18.29
C ASP A 44 -17.24 -7.30 -17.63
N ALA A 45 -18.56 -7.52 -17.62
CA ALA A 45 -19.60 -6.59 -17.17
C ALA A 45 -19.56 -6.22 -15.66
N LYS A 46 -18.53 -6.64 -14.92
CA LYS A 46 -18.47 -6.49 -13.46
C LYS A 46 -17.63 -5.32 -12.95
N PHE A 47 -16.81 -4.69 -13.79
CA PHE A 47 -15.89 -3.64 -13.35
C PHE A 47 -15.64 -2.58 -14.44
N ARG A 48 -16.63 -1.71 -14.70
CA ARG A 48 -16.42 -0.45 -15.42
C ARG A 48 -16.19 0.66 -14.41
N PHE A 49 -14.93 0.90 -14.04
CA PHE A 49 -14.52 2.10 -13.30
C PHE A 49 -13.41 2.80 -14.07
N SER A 50 -13.79 3.84 -14.80
CA SER A 50 -12.90 4.86 -15.34
C SER A 50 -13.77 6.08 -15.61
N PHE A 51 -13.56 7.18 -14.89
CA PHE A 51 -13.88 8.49 -15.44
C PHE A 51 -12.88 8.76 -16.55
N ASP A 52 -13.13 8.15 -17.69
CA ASP A 52 -12.64 8.64 -18.95
C ASP A 52 -13.85 9.27 -19.64
N PRO A 53 -14.01 10.62 -19.61
CA PRO A 53 -13.08 11.69 -19.20
C PRO A 53 -13.21 12.21 -17.73
N ILE A 54 -12.28 13.10 -17.29
CA ILE A 54 -12.30 13.85 -16.00
C ILE A 54 -13.70 14.38 -15.74
N ALA A 55 -14.24 14.12 -14.54
CA ALA A 55 -15.53 14.68 -14.16
C ALA A 55 -15.46 15.42 -12.82
N ALA A 56 -16.21 16.52 -12.72
CA ALA A 56 -16.40 17.25 -11.47
C ALA A 56 -17.79 17.89 -11.44
N TRP A 57 -18.27 18.20 -10.25
CA TRP A 57 -19.54 18.92 -10.09
C TRP A 57 -19.40 20.39 -10.49
N PRO A 58 -20.18 20.89 -11.46
CA PRO A 58 -20.13 22.30 -11.88
C PRO A 58 -20.82 23.25 -10.88
N ALA A 59 -21.65 22.70 -9.99
CA ALA A 59 -22.43 23.40 -8.98
C ALA A 59 -22.61 22.51 -7.74
N THR A 60 -23.35 22.98 -6.74
CA THR A 60 -23.60 22.21 -5.52
C THR A 60 -24.29 20.87 -5.81
N MET A 61 -23.60 19.78 -5.52
CA MET A 61 -24.14 18.43 -5.38
C MET A 61 -25.02 18.35 -4.15
N PHE A 62 -26.34 18.34 -4.36
CA PHE A 62 -27.30 18.02 -3.30
C PHE A 62 -27.45 16.51 -3.21
N TRP A 63 -27.16 15.95 -2.04
CA TRP A 63 -27.22 14.50 -1.82
C TRP A 63 -28.15 14.15 -0.66
N HIS A 64 -28.77 12.98 -0.78
CA HIS A 64 -29.75 12.46 0.15
C HIS A 64 -29.28 11.15 0.79
N TYR A 65 -29.86 10.82 1.95
CA TYR A 65 -29.69 9.51 2.59
C TYR A 65 -30.97 8.69 2.49
N ASN A 66 -30.91 7.47 1.96
CA ASN A 66 -32.01 6.52 2.04
C ASN A 66 -31.76 5.49 3.16
N PRO A 67 -32.53 5.51 4.27
CA PRO A 67 -32.39 4.54 5.36
C PRO A 67 -33.02 3.17 5.10
N ALA A 68 -33.79 3.01 4.02
CA ALA A 68 -34.41 1.73 3.69
C ALA A 68 -33.33 0.67 3.43
N GLY A 69 -33.46 -0.50 4.05
CA GLY A 69 -32.50 -1.59 3.93
C GLY A 69 -31.30 -1.52 4.88
N ALA A 70 -31.24 -0.51 5.77
CA ALA A 70 -30.21 -0.45 6.80
C ALA A 70 -30.26 -1.68 7.73
N PRO A 71 -29.14 -2.34 8.02
CA PRO A 71 -29.09 -3.44 8.98
C PRO A 71 -29.22 -2.93 10.43
N ALA A 72 -29.46 -3.83 11.37
CA ALA A 72 -29.81 -3.49 12.76
C ALA A 72 -28.78 -2.59 13.46
N GLN A 73 -27.49 -2.77 13.18
CA GLN A 73 -26.40 -1.94 13.72
C GLN A 73 -26.39 -0.49 13.18
N PHE A 74 -27.19 -0.19 12.16
CA PHE A 74 -27.39 1.14 11.56
C PHE A 74 -28.86 1.59 11.66
N SER A 75 -29.56 1.14 12.70
CA SER A 75 -30.99 1.42 12.92
C SER A 75 -31.30 2.88 13.33
N ASP A 76 -30.30 3.66 13.75
CA ASP A 76 -30.43 5.10 13.97
C ASP A 76 -30.09 5.87 12.68
N PRO A 77 -31.09 6.32 11.91
CA PRO A 77 -30.84 6.99 10.64
C PRO A 77 -30.19 8.37 10.81
N ALA A 78 -30.33 9.02 11.98
CA ALA A 78 -29.69 10.30 12.23
C ALA A 78 -28.19 10.14 12.47
N ALA A 79 -27.78 9.10 13.23
CA ALA A 79 -26.37 8.77 13.42
C ALA A 79 -25.68 8.40 12.10
N VAL A 80 -26.35 7.63 11.24
CA VAL A 80 -25.84 7.27 9.91
C VAL A 80 -25.70 8.51 9.01
N ALA A 81 -26.73 9.36 8.96
CA ALA A 81 -26.67 10.60 8.19
C ALA A 81 -25.55 11.54 8.68
N ALA A 82 -25.27 11.56 9.98
CA ALA A 82 -24.15 12.31 10.54
C ALA A 82 -22.79 11.74 10.10
N ALA A 83 -22.63 10.41 10.07
CA ALA A 83 -21.41 9.77 9.56
C ALA A 83 -21.18 10.06 8.07
N MET A 84 -22.25 10.04 7.25
CA MET A 84 -22.19 10.44 5.84
C MET A 84 -21.76 11.90 5.66
N GLN A 85 -22.34 12.81 6.45
CA GLN A 85 -21.95 14.23 6.45
C GLN A 85 -20.49 14.42 6.89
N GLN A 86 -20.01 13.66 7.88
CA GLN A 86 -18.60 13.70 8.28
C GLN A 86 -17.68 13.24 7.15
N ALA A 87 -18.06 12.19 6.41
CA ALA A 87 -17.25 11.65 5.33
C ALA A 87 -17.04 12.67 4.19
N ILE A 88 -18.11 13.24 3.64
CA ILE A 88 -17.99 14.31 2.63
C ILE A 88 -17.38 15.60 3.23
N GLY A 89 -17.58 15.85 4.53
CA GLY A 89 -16.96 16.95 5.25
C GLY A 89 -15.43 16.88 5.29
N ARG A 90 -14.82 15.69 5.30
CA ARG A 90 -13.36 15.52 5.21
C ARG A 90 -12.84 16.04 3.86
N TRP A 91 -13.55 15.77 2.77
CA TRP A 91 -13.23 16.30 1.46
C TRP A 91 -13.44 17.81 1.39
N ALA A 92 -14.58 18.33 1.87
CA ALA A 92 -14.86 19.77 1.89
C ALA A 92 -13.84 20.58 2.74
N ALA A 93 -13.22 19.95 3.75
CA ALA A 93 -12.13 20.57 4.50
C ALA A 93 -10.79 20.61 3.72
N ALA A 94 -10.60 19.71 2.76
CA ALA A 94 -9.38 19.60 1.96
C ALA A 94 -9.39 20.48 0.69
N CYS A 95 -10.56 20.74 0.12
CA CYS A 95 -10.81 21.34 -1.20
C CYS A 95 -12.22 21.97 -1.25
N ASN A 96 -12.51 22.86 -2.20
CA ASN A 96 -13.83 23.52 -2.30
C ASN A 96 -14.92 22.62 -2.92
N VAL A 97 -15.09 21.40 -2.39
CA VAL A 97 -16.14 20.49 -2.86
C VAL A 97 -17.51 21.15 -2.68
N PRO A 98 -18.29 21.31 -3.76
CA PRO A 98 -19.60 21.91 -3.68
C PRO A 98 -20.61 20.82 -3.32
N ALA A 99 -20.71 20.42 -2.05
CA ALA A 99 -21.64 19.36 -1.61
C ALA A 99 -22.52 19.81 -0.43
N ALA A 100 -23.81 19.48 -0.47
CA ALA A 100 -24.77 19.83 0.58
C ALA A 100 -25.75 18.68 0.86
N TYR A 101 -25.97 18.38 2.14
CA TYR A 101 -26.96 17.38 2.55
C TYR A 101 -28.38 17.93 2.40
N ALA A 102 -29.21 17.23 1.63
CA ALA A 102 -30.58 17.62 1.31
C ALA A 102 -31.64 16.83 2.10
N GLY A 103 -31.22 16.07 3.12
CA GLY A 103 -32.11 15.31 4.00
C GLY A 103 -32.31 13.85 3.59
N MET A 104 -33.23 13.17 4.26
CA MET A 104 -33.56 11.78 3.95
C MET A 104 -34.47 11.68 2.73
N THR A 105 -34.37 10.58 1.99
CA THR A 105 -35.24 10.26 0.84
C THR A 105 -35.72 8.82 0.90
N GLY A 106 -36.83 8.52 0.21
CA GLY A 106 -37.30 7.16 -0.04
C GLY A 106 -36.76 6.56 -1.35
N ILE A 107 -36.08 7.37 -2.17
CA ILE A 107 -35.51 6.97 -3.47
C ILE A 107 -34.31 6.03 -3.22
N PRO A 108 -34.32 4.78 -3.70
CA PRO A 108 -33.22 3.83 -3.50
C PRO A 108 -32.02 4.17 -4.38
N PRO A 109 -30.78 3.81 -3.98
CA PRO A 109 -29.64 4.14 -4.80
C PRO A 109 -29.54 3.30 -6.08
N GLU A 110 -29.06 3.92 -7.16
CA GLU A 110 -28.78 3.29 -8.44
C GLU A 110 -27.70 2.20 -8.28
N SER A 111 -27.90 1.05 -8.95
CA SER A 111 -26.93 -0.05 -8.92
C SER A 111 -26.31 -0.40 -10.27
N THR A 112 -26.67 0.33 -11.32
CA THR A 112 -26.25 0.02 -12.69
C THR A 112 -26.02 1.33 -13.43
N VAL A 113 -24.91 1.42 -14.16
CA VAL A 113 -24.69 2.47 -15.16
C VAL A 113 -25.48 2.07 -16.41
N GLY A 114 -26.67 2.64 -16.60
CA GLY A 114 -27.41 2.47 -17.85
C GLY A 114 -26.77 3.26 -18.97
N ASP A 115 -26.49 2.65 -20.12
CA ASP A 115 -26.29 3.38 -21.37
C ASP A 115 -27.66 3.73 -22.00
N ALA A 116 -27.68 4.77 -22.82
CA ALA A 116 -28.89 5.33 -23.44
C ALA A 116 -29.67 4.34 -24.33
N GLU A 117 -29.16 3.12 -24.55
CA GLU A 117 -29.78 2.10 -25.39
C GLU A 117 -30.48 0.98 -24.61
N ASN A 118 -30.14 0.67 -23.34
CA ASN A 118 -30.78 -0.44 -22.60
C ASN A 118 -30.88 -0.33 -21.06
N GLY A 119 -30.62 0.84 -20.43
CA GLY A 119 -30.70 1.01 -18.97
C GLY A 119 -31.63 2.15 -18.49
N SER A 120 -31.88 2.20 -17.17
CA SER A 120 -32.55 3.35 -16.53
C SER A 120 -31.67 4.60 -16.66
N MET A 121 -32.23 5.72 -17.12
CA MET A 121 -31.57 7.03 -17.08
C MET A 121 -31.30 7.43 -15.62
N PRO A 122 -30.21 8.20 -15.34
CA PRO A 122 -29.98 8.76 -14.01
C PRO A 122 -31.19 9.61 -13.60
N ASP A 123 -31.66 9.44 -12.37
CA ASP A 123 -32.84 10.16 -11.87
C ASP A 123 -32.50 11.59 -11.40
N GLN A 124 -31.20 11.94 -11.44
CA GLN A 124 -30.62 13.21 -11.01
C GLN A 124 -30.80 13.47 -9.51
N VAL A 125 -30.97 12.41 -8.73
CA VAL A 125 -31.07 12.45 -7.28
C VAL A 125 -29.91 11.67 -6.71
N ASN A 126 -28.86 12.39 -6.29
CA ASN A 126 -27.72 11.75 -5.63
C ASN A 126 -28.15 11.11 -4.30
N VAL A 127 -28.10 9.79 -4.21
CA VAL A 127 -28.47 9.01 -3.02
C VAL A 127 -27.28 8.25 -2.47
N VAL A 128 -27.12 8.30 -1.15
CA VAL A 128 -26.33 7.33 -0.39
C VAL A 128 -27.31 6.36 0.28
N GLY A 129 -27.16 5.06 0.05
CA GLY A 129 -28.13 4.09 0.56
C GLY A 129 -27.66 2.64 0.57
N TRP A 130 -28.57 1.75 0.97
CA TRP A 130 -28.27 0.35 1.24
C TRP A 130 -28.72 -0.57 0.10
N LYS A 131 -27.82 -1.42 -0.38
CA LYS A 131 -28.15 -2.45 -1.37
C LYS A 131 -27.13 -3.57 -1.35
N ALA A 132 -27.58 -4.81 -1.59
CA ALA A 132 -26.66 -5.94 -1.72
C ALA A 132 -25.70 -5.72 -2.90
N THR A 133 -24.41 -5.99 -2.67
CA THR A 133 -23.35 -5.81 -3.66
C THR A 133 -22.72 -7.16 -4.04
N PRO A 134 -22.02 -7.27 -5.19
CA PRO A 134 -21.31 -8.48 -5.58
C PRO A 134 -20.33 -9.00 -4.51
N SER A 135 -19.97 -10.28 -4.58
CA SER A 135 -19.01 -10.88 -3.65
C SER A 135 -17.68 -10.12 -3.63
N GLY A 136 -17.20 -9.74 -2.44
CA GLY A 136 -15.90 -9.10 -2.26
C GLY A 136 -15.88 -7.57 -2.29
N ILE A 137 -17.02 -6.91 -2.51
CA ILE A 137 -17.16 -5.45 -2.50
C ILE A 137 -18.06 -5.05 -1.33
N SER A 138 -17.74 -4.00 -0.57
CA SER A 138 -18.58 -3.54 0.57
C SER A 138 -19.38 -2.27 0.26
N GLY A 139 -19.01 -1.57 -0.81
CA GLY A 139 -19.73 -0.46 -1.39
C GLY A 139 -19.10 -0.07 -2.71
N TYR A 140 -19.80 0.76 -3.47
CA TYR A 140 -19.30 1.34 -4.71
C TYR A 140 -20.10 2.60 -5.04
N THR A 141 -19.52 3.43 -5.90
CA THR A 141 -20.17 4.65 -6.39
C THR A 141 -20.53 4.52 -7.85
N VAL A 142 -21.76 4.88 -8.21
CA VAL A 142 -22.23 4.98 -9.59
C VAL A 142 -22.33 6.45 -9.92
N ALA A 143 -21.42 6.95 -10.76
CA ALA A 143 -21.44 8.35 -11.15
C ALA A 143 -21.63 8.48 -12.67
N PHE A 144 -22.47 9.44 -13.05
CA PHE A 144 -22.83 9.71 -14.43
C PHE A 144 -22.21 11.05 -14.86
N PRO A 145 -21.20 11.02 -15.75
CA PRO A 145 -20.74 12.22 -16.42
C PRO A 145 -21.77 12.64 -17.47
N GLY A 146 -22.05 13.94 -17.55
CA GLY A 146 -22.75 14.55 -18.66
C GLY A 146 -21.89 14.65 -19.91
N TYR A 147 -22.29 15.50 -20.85
CA TYR A 147 -21.52 15.76 -22.06
C TYR A 147 -20.74 17.07 -21.96
N ALA A 148 -19.47 17.06 -22.36
CA ALA A 148 -18.66 18.25 -22.56
C ALA A 148 -17.86 18.12 -23.86
N GLU A 149 -17.84 19.18 -24.67
CA GLU A 149 -17.07 19.22 -25.92
C GLU A 149 -15.55 19.38 -25.68
N SER A 150 -15.16 19.91 -24.51
CA SER A 150 -13.77 19.99 -24.02
C SER A 150 -13.73 20.36 -22.53
N GLY A 151 -12.65 20.00 -21.83
CA GLY A 151 -12.42 20.36 -20.42
C GLY A 151 -12.90 19.30 -19.43
N VAL A 152 -13.23 19.75 -18.21
CA VAL A 152 -13.77 18.88 -17.15
C VAL A 152 -15.25 18.62 -17.42
N THR A 153 -15.62 17.35 -17.50
CA THR A 153 -16.99 16.94 -17.77
C THR A 153 -17.87 17.14 -16.52
N PRO A 154 -19.07 17.71 -16.65
CA PRO A 154 -19.93 17.89 -15.49
C PRO A 154 -20.43 16.53 -14.99
N ILE A 155 -20.27 16.23 -13.72
CA ILE A 155 -21.05 15.16 -13.08
C ILE A 155 -22.49 15.67 -12.98
N VAL A 156 -23.44 14.83 -13.41
CA VAL A 156 -24.88 15.16 -13.35
C VAL A 156 -25.62 14.36 -12.29
N ASP A 157 -25.08 13.22 -11.88
CA ASP A 157 -25.67 12.30 -10.92
C ASP A 157 -24.59 11.39 -10.33
N ALA A 158 -24.64 11.12 -9.03
CA ALA A 158 -23.70 10.23 -8.34
C ALA A 158 -24.32 9.58 -7.09
N ASP A 159 -24.28 8.25 -7.11
CA ASP A 159 -24.94 7.39 -6.15
C ASP A 159 -23.97 6.50 -5.42
N VAL A 160 -24.09 6.44 -4.09
CA VAL A 160 -23.21 5.62 -3.24
C VAL A 160 -23.99 4.46 -2.67
N VAL A 161 -23.61 3.27 -3.09
CA VAL A 161 -24.19 2.01 -2.66
C VAL A 161 -23.36 1.41 -1.53
N VAL A 162 -24.01 1.05 -0.43
CA VAL A 162 -23.39 0.38 0.72
C VAL A 162 -24.03 -0.97 0.96
N ASP A 163 -23.21 -2.00 1.15
CA ASP A 163 -23.70 -3.35 1.43
C ASP A 163 -24.18 -3.50 2.88
N PRO A 164 -25.46 -3.87 3.10
CA PRO A 164 -26.01 -3.99 4.46
C PRO A 164 -25.46 -5.19 5.23
N ALA A 165 -24.82 -6.17 4.59
CA ALA A 165 -24.37 -7.40 5.23
C ALA A 165 -22.86 -7.41 5.56
N LYS A 166 -22.08 -6.44 5.07
CA LYS A 166 -20.60 -6.53 5.09
C LYS A 166 -19.92 -5.57 6.05
N LEU A 167 -20.64 -4.60 6.61
CA LEU A 167 -20.07 -3.61 7.52
C LEU A 167 -20.41 -3.91 8.98
N PRO A 168 -19.40 -4.10 9.86
CA PRO A 168 -19.63 -4.48 11.25
C PRO A 168 -20.03 -3.30 12.16
N GLY A 169 -19.80 -2.05 11.75
CA GLY A 169 -20.07 -0.88 12.59
C GLY A 169 -19.84 0.47 11.91
N ILE A 170 -20.08 1.55 12.66
CA ILE A 170 -20.12 2.93 12.15
C ILE A 170 -18.74 3.44 11.69
N ASP A 171 -17.65 2.93 12.26
CA ASP A 171 -16.29 3.30 11.88
C ASP A 171 -15.95 2.77 10.49
N GLN A 172 -16.29 1.51 10.21
CA GLN A 172 -16.08 0.90 8.89
C GLN A 172 -17.00 1.53 7.84
N LEU A 173 -18.22 1.91 8.23
CA LEU A 173 -19.12 2.69 7.39
C LEU A 173 -18.52 4.05 7.03
N THR A 174 -18.09 4.82 8.03
CA THR A 174 -17.49 6.14 7.82
C THR A 174 -16.29 6.04 6.89
N ARG A 175 -15.43 5.06 7.10
CA ARG A 175 -14.28 4.81 6.26
C ARG A 175 -14.64 4.53 4.80
N LEU A 176 -15.55 3.58 4.57
CA LEU A 176 -16.04 3.27 3.22
C LEU A 176 -16.60 4.53 2.57
N LEU A 177 -17.43 5.28 3.30
CA LEU A 177 -18.04 6.50 2.80
C LEU A 177 -17.01 7.56 2.41
N VAL A 178 -15.91 7.73 3.14
CA VAL A 178 -14.87 8.71 2.74
C VAL A 178 -14.28 8.31 1.38
N HIS A 179 -14.06 7.02 1.12
CA HIS A 179 -13.57 6.53 -0.17
C HIS A 179 -14.62 6.72 -1.28
N GLU A 180 -15.86 6.27 -1.05
CA GLU A 180 -16.93 6.36 -2.04
C GLU A 180 -17.32 7.80 -2.36
N PHE A 181 -17.34 8.70 -1.37
CA PHE A 181 -17.53 10.12 -1.63
C PHE A 181 -16.42 10.72 -2.48
N GLY A 182 -15.19 10.17 -2.43
CA GLY A 182 -14.12 10.53 -3.36
C GLY A 182 -14.53 10.27 -4.81
N HIS A 183 -15.09 9.10 -5.10
CA HIS A 183 -15.65 8.81 -6.42
C HIS A 183 -16.86 9.68 -6.77
N ALA A 184 -17.74 9.95 -5.82
CA ALA A 184 -18.93 10.77 -6.06
C ALA A 184 -18.57 12.21 -6.44
N ILE A 185 -17.39 12.68 -6.05
CA ILE A 185 -16.85 14.00 -6.43
C ILE A 185 -15.85 13.91 -7.60
N GLY A 186 -15.73 12.76 -8.27
CA GLY A 186 -14.91 12.61 -9.48
C GLY A 186 -13.44 12.26 -9.25
N VAL A 187 -13.05 11.91 -8.03
CA VAL A 187 -11.70 11.39 -7.75
C VAL A 187 -11.64 9.91 -8.13
N SER A 188 -10.69 9.57 -9.00
CA SER A 188 -10.41 8.20 -9.40
C SER A 188 -9.56 7.46 -8.35
N HIS A 189 -9.48 6.13 -8.49
CA HIS A 189 -8.54 5.37 -7.69
C HIS A 189 -7.10 5.85 -7.89
N SER A 190 -6.38 5.96 -6.79
CA SER A 190 -4.96 6.31 -6.77
C SER A 190 -4.11 5.15 -7.24
N GLN A 191 -2.97 5.45 -7.83
CA GLN A 191 -1.91 4.49 -8.17
C GLN A 191 -1.01 4.12 -6.99
N PHE A 192 -1.30 4.66 -5.79
CA PHE A 192 -0.52 4.44 -4.58
C PHE A 192 -1.34 3.69 -3.55
N ASP A 193 -0.83 2.56 -3.07
CA ASP A 193 -1.55 1.75 -2.10
C ASP A 193 -1.66 2.36 -0.70
N SER A 194 -0.88 3.40 -0.43
CA SER A 194 -0.83 4.12 0.83
C SER A 194 -1.72 5.36 0.86
N THR A 195 -2.73 5.46 0.01
CA THR A 195 -3.66 6.60 -0.08
C THR A 195 -5.08 6.16 0.15
N LEU A 196 -5.96 7.04 0.62
CA LEU A 196 -7.34 6.64 0.92
C LEU A 196 -8.08 6.18 -0.34
N MET A 197 -7.83 6.81 -1.49
CA MET A 197 -8.40 6.44 -2.78
C MET A 197 -7.70 5.25 -3.45
N SER A 198 -6.90 4.47 -2.72
CA SER A 198 -6.32 3.25 -3.26
C SER A 198 -7.38 2.21 -3.66
N GLY A 199 -7.31 1.70 -4.88
CA GLY A 199 -8.21 0.66 -5.40
C GLY A 199 -7.90 0.23 -6.84
N PRO A 200 -8.43 -0.93 -7.29
CA PRO A 200 -8.17 -1.47 -8.62
C PRO A 200 -8.72 -0.55 -9.74
N PRO A 201 -8.10 -0.50 -10.93
CA PRO A 201 -7.03 -1.39 -11.42
C PRO A 201 -5.61 -0.93 -11.06
N TYR A 202 -5.43 0.19 -10.36
CA TYR A 202 -4.12 0.83 -10.20
C TYR A 202 -3.39 0.40 -8.92
N SER A 203 -4.14 0.10 -7.87
CA SER A 203 -3.65 -0.26 -6.54
C SER A 203 -4.67 -1.21 -5.86
N TYR A 204 -4.44 -1.60 -4.60
CA TYR A 204 -5.38 -2.42 -3.84
C TYR A 204 -6.09 -1.62 -2.77
N TYR A 205 -7.33 -1.99 -2.46
CA TYR A 205 -8.01 -1.44 -1.30
C TYR A 205 -7.19 -1.64 -0.02
N ASN A 206 -7.10 -0.59 0.81
CA ASN A 206 -6.34 -0.61 2.05
C ASN A 206 -7.24 -0.41 3.28
N THR A 207 -6.64 0.01 4.41
CA THR A 207 -7.33 0.28 5.69
C THR A 207 -7.34 1.76 6.14
N LEU A 208 -6.92 2.70 5.29
CA LEU A 208 -6.86 4.13 5.62
C LEU A 208 -8.24 4.79 5.64
N ASP A 209 -8.47 5.66 6.62
CA ASP A 209 -9.70 6.45 6.79
C ASP A 209 -9.45 7.97 6.72
N ALA A 210 -8.18 8.40 6.75
CA ALA A 210 -7.75 9.78 6.61
C ALA A 210 -7.28 10.09 5.18
N LEU A 211 -7.58 11.29 4.71
CA LEU A 211 -7.07 11.79 3.43
C LEU A 211 -5.54 11.96 3.49
N THR A 212 -4.85 11.51 2.46
CA THR A 212 -3.40 11.67 2.27
C THR A 212 -3.09 12.82 1.30
N ASP A 213 -1.81 13.18 1.17
CA ASP A 213 -1.38 14.24 0.24
C ASP A 213 -1.83 13.99 -1.21
N ASP A 214 -1.89 12.73 -1.64
CA ASP A 214 -2.36 12.35 -2.98
C ASP A 214 -3.87 12.58 -3.15
N ASP A 215 -4.66 12.13 -2.17
CA ASP A 215 -6.12 12.31 -2.15
C ASP A 215 -6.47 13.81 -2.16
N VAL A 216 -5.82 14.57 -1.28
CA VAL A 216 -5.99 16.02 -1.17
C VAL A 216 -5.59 16.72 -2.47
N ARG A 217 -4.50 16.30 -3.13
CA ARG A 217 -4.12 16.83 -4.44
C ARG A 217 -5.18 16.57 -5.50
N ALA A 218 -5.65 15.33 -5.62
CA ALA A 218 -6.66 14.96 -6.60
C ALA A 218 -7.90 15.84 -6.45
N CYS A 219 -8.40 15.99 -5.22
CA CYS A 219 -9.54 16.85 -4.96
C CYS A 219 -9.27 18.34 -5.24
N ARG A 220 -8.10 18.86 -4.84
CA ARG A 220 -7.73 20.26 -5.12
C ARG A 220 -7.49 20.54 -6.59
N CYS A 221 -7.10 19.54 -7.38
CA CYS A 221 -6.99 19.70 -8.83
C CYS A 221 -8.38 19.84 -9.49
N LEU A 222 -9.42 19.26 -8.90
CA LEU A 222 -10.80 19.39 -9.38
C LEU A 222 -11.49 20.67 -8.87
N TYR A 223 -11.34 20.96 -7.57
CA TYR A 223 -12.15 21.99 -6.88
C TYR A 223 -11.34 23.16 -6.30
N GLY A 224 -10.02 23.15 -6.46
CA GLY A 224 -9.13 24.15 -5.87
C GLY A 224 -8.96 24.01 -4.35
N PRO A 225 -7.95 24.69 -3.77
CA PRO A 225 -7.73 24.72 -2.33
C PRO A 225 -8.77 25.61 -1.61
N PRO A 226 -9.10 25.30 -0.33
CA PRO A 226 -9.97 26.13 0.49
C PRO A 226 -9.46 27.56 0.68
N ALA A 227 -10.36 28.48 1.05
CA ALA A 227 -9.99 29.84 1.37
C ALA A 227 -8.89 29.89 2.44
N GLY A 228 -7.86 30.71 2.22
CA GLY A 228 -6.71 30.84 3.13
C GLY A 228 -5.64 29.75 3.01
N VAL A 229 -5.85 28.73 2.16
CA VAL A 229 -4.84 27.68 1.90
C VAL A 229 -4.02 28.05 0.66
N SER A 230 -2.71 28.23 0.86
CA SER A 230 -1.73 28.47 -0.21
C SER A 230 -0.98 27.18 -0.54
N LYS A 231 -1.13 26.68 -1.77
CA LYS A 231 -0.51 25.43 -2.22
C LYS A 231 -0.26 25.45 -3.73
N GLY A 232 0.93 25.04 -4.15
CA GLY A 232 1.25 24.77 -5.56
C GLY A 232 0.83 23.34 -5.94
N LEU A 233 0.39 23.14 -7.18
CA LEU A 233 -0.20 21.87 -7.65
C LEU A 233 0.18 21.62 -9.12
N LEU A 234 0.59 20.40 -9.45
CA LEU A 234 0.87 19.97 -10.82
C LEU A 234 -0.28 19.09 -11.34
N CYS A 235 -1.39 19.71 -11.73
CA CYS A 235 -2.61 18.99 -12.09
C CYS A 235 -2.63 18.50 -13.56
N THR A 236 -1.75 19.04 -14.40
CA THR A 236 -1.70 18.73 -15.84
C THR A 236 -0.61 17.74 -16.21
N ILE A 237 -0.08 16.98 -15.25
CA ILE A 237 0.92 15.94 -15.54
C ILE A 237 0.22 14.77 -16.25
N PRO A 238 0.75 14.27 -17.39
CA PRO A 238 0.11 13.17 -18.10
C PRO A 238 0.21 11.88 -17.26
N PRO A 239 -0.88 11.09 -17.14
CA PRO A 239 -0.83 9.83 -16.39
C PRO A 239 -0.01 8.75 -17.12
N VAL A 240 0.03 8.79 -18.45
CA VAL A 240 0.82 7.88 -19.30
C VAL A 240 1.51 8.65 -20.42
N VAL A 241 2.74 8.22 -20.74
CA VAL A 241 3.43 8.61 -21.96
C VAL A 241 3.74 7.34 -22.76
N ASP A 242 3.12 7.22 -23.93
CA ASP A 242 3.32 6.11 -24.86
C ASP A 242 4.28 6.48 -25.99
N PHE A 243 5.33 5.69 -26.12
CA PHE A 243 6.33 5.83 -27.16
C PHE A 243 6.01 5.03 -28.43
N GLY A 244 5.01 4.16 -28.38
CA GLY A 244 4.67 3.22 -29.45
C GLY A 244 5.78 2.18 -29.66
N ASN A 245 5.83 1.64 -30.87
CA ASN A 245 6.89 0.72 -31.30
C ASN A 245 8.03 1.48 -31.99
N LEU A 246 9.27 1.10 -31.69
CA LEU A 246 10.46 1.67 -32.30
C LEU A 246 11.51 0.60 -32.64
N GLU A 247 12.59 0.96 -33.33
CA GLU A 247 13.66 0.00 -33.65
C GLU A 247 14.67 -0.09 -32.51
N ALA A 248 15.04 -1.29 -32.07
CA ALA A 248 16.00 -1.47 -30.98
C ALA A 248 17.34 -0.77 -31.27
N GLY A 249 17.89 -0.10 -30.26
CA GLY A 249 19.11 0.70 -30.38
C GLY A 249 18.89 2.11 -30.94
N THR A 250 17.65 2.47 -31.32
CA THR A 250 17.27 3.85 -31.64
C THR A 250 16.62 4.54 -30.44
N SER A 251 16.31 5.83 -30.56
CA SER A 251 15.67 6.61 -29.49
C SER A 251 14.51 7.45 -30.02
N SER A 252 13.45 7.59 -29.22
CA SER A 252 12.34 8.52 -29.46
C SER A 252 12.14 9.44 -28.27
N GLN A 253 11.60 10.63 -28.51
CA GLN A 253 11.29 11.62 -27.47
C GLN A 253 9.80 11.93 -27.44
N ARG A 254 9.31 12.22 -26.23
CA ARG A 254 7.98 12.79 -25.98
C ARG A 254 8.14 14.00 -25.09
N THR A 255 7.39 15.05 -25.40
CA THR A 255 7.47 16.34 -24.70
C THR A 255 6.09 16.76 -24.23
N PHE A 256 6.00 17.27 -23.01
CA PHE A 256 4.77 17.78 -22.42
C PHE A 256 5.05 18.95 -21.47
N GLN A 257 4.02 19.75 -21.18
CA GLN A 257 4.11 20.86 -20.23
C GLN A 257 3.73 20.39 -18.82
N ILE A 258 4.54 20.79 -17.85
CA ILE A 258 4.20 20.70 -16.42
C ILE A 258 3.87 22.12 -15.98
N ALA A 259 2.62 22.36 -15.57
CA ALA A 259 2.16 23.67 -15.12
C ALA A 259 1.86 23.66 -13.62
N ASN A 260 2.07 24.80 -12.96
CA ASN A 260 1.56 25.02 -11.62
C ASN A 260 0.13 25.56 -11.69
N ASN A 261 -0.83 24.68 -11.42
CA ASN A 261 -2.27 24.97 -11.35
C ASN A 261 -2.71 25.46 -9.96
N GLY A 262 -1.79 25.50 -8.99
CA GLY A 262 -2.06 25.99 -7.64
C GLY A 262 -1.96 27.51 -7.52
N ASN A 263 -2.21 28.00 -6.30
CA ASN A 263 -2.20 29.42 -5.96
C ASN A 263 -0.92 29.87 -5.21
N ALA A 264 0.06 28.98 -5.07
CA ALA A 264 1.38 29.26 -4.48
C ALA A 264 2.49 28.61 -5.30
N ALA A 265 3.73 29.06 -5.12
CA ALA A 265 4.88 28.49 -5.81
C ALA A 265 5.09 27.00 -5.47
N ILE A 266 5.55 26.22 -6.45
CA ILE A 266 5.94 24.82 -6.27
C ILE A 266 7.36 24.59 -6.78
N THR A 267 8.19 23.92 -5.97
CA THR A 267 9.56 23.59 -6.32
C THR A 267 9.68 22.09 -6.58
N ILE A 268 10.20 21.72 -7.74
CA ILE A 268 10.54 20.35 -8.07
C ILE A 268 11.82 20.00 -7.30
N ALA A 269 11.73 19.12 -6.32
CA ALA A 269 12.84 18.70 -5.47
C ALA A 269 13.64 17.54 -6.09
N SER A 270 12.96 16.64 -6.80
CA SER A 270 13.60 15.50 -7.47
C SER A 270 12.84 15.09 -8.72
N VAL A 271 13.57 14.52 -9.69
CA VAL A 271 13.03 13.89 -10.89
C VAL A 271 13.82 12.61 -11.12
N ALA A 272 13.12 11.50 -11.29
CA ALA A 272 13.74 10.22 -11.60
C ALA A 272 12.93 9.46 -12.65
N ALA A 273 13.61 8.90 -13.65
CA ALA A 273 13.02 7.96 -14.60
C ALA A 273 13.64 6.57 -14.43
N ALA A 274 12.81 5.54 -14.56
CA ALA A 274 13.23 4.15 -14.51
C ALA A 274 12.36 3.30 -15.43
N PRO A 275 12.89 2.21 -16.02
CA PRO A 275 14.29 1.77 -16.01
C PRO A 275 15.21 2.66 -16.88
N SER A 276 16.50 2.32 -16.98
CA SER A 276 17.54 3.10 -17.68
C SER A 276 17.30 3.31 -19.19
N ALA A 277 16.34 2.59 -19.78
CA ALA A 277 15.86 2.84 -21.13
C ALA A 277 15.15 4.21 -21.24
N TYR A 278 14.71 4.79 -20.13
CA TYR A 278 14.08 6.11 -20.08
C TYR A 278 15.00 7.14 -19.44
N GLN A 279 15.05 8.32 -20.03
CA GLN A 279 15.82 9.47 -19.53
C GLN A 279 14.96 10.73 -19.57
N THR A 280 15.20 11.66 -18.67
CA THR A 280 14.44 12.90 -18.54
C THR A 280 15.32 14.11 -18.68
N SER A 281 14.80 15.16 -19.34
CA SER A 281 15.44 16.47 -19.46
C SER A 281 14.38 17.57 -19.44
N GLY A 282 14.79 18.81 -19.14
CA GLY A 282 13.87 19.94 -19.03
C GLY A 282 13.63 20.30 -17.57
N CYS A 283 12.41 20.15 -17.08
CA CYS A 283 12.04 20.42 -15.68
C CYS A 283 12.83 19.51 -14.73
N GLY A 284 13.76 20.10 -13.97
CA GLY A 284 14.68 19.37 -13.12
C GLY A 284 14.60 19.77 -11.65
N PRO A 285 15.36 19.10 -10.78
CA PRO A 285 15.52 19.48 -9.39
C PRO A 285 15.93 20.97 -9.26
N GLY A 286 15.26 21.70 -8.37
CA GLY A 286 15.44 23.14 -8.14
C GLY A 286 14.56 24.06 -9.00
N THR A 287 13.89 23.54 -10.04
CA THR A 287 12.93 24.34 -10.82
C THR A 287 11.75 24.76 -9.94
N THR A 288 11.53 26.07 -9.80
CA THR A 288 10.39 26.63 -9.06
C THR A 288 9.41 27.28 -10.02
N LEU A 289 8.18 26.77 -10.04
CA LEU A 289 7.08 27.30 -10.85
C LEU A 289 6.20 28.19 -9.99
N GLN A 290 6.11 29.48 -10.36
CA GLN A 290 5.11 30.39 -9.80
C GLN A 290 3.71 29.97 -10.25
N PRO A 291 2.62 30.43 -9.60
CA PRO A 291 1.27 30.18 -10.06
C PRO A 291 1.13 30.49 -11.55
N THR A 292 0.43 29.61 -12.29
CA THR A 292 0.23 29.63 -13.76
C THR A 292 1.48 29.46 -14.64
N ALA A 293 2.69 29.47 -14.05
CA ALA A 293 3.90 29.19 -14.79
C ALA A 293 3.97 27.71 -15.19
N SER A 294 4.58 27.45 -16.35
CA SER A 294 4.83 26.10 -16.83
C SER A 294 6.29 25.87 -17.18
N CYS A 295 6.66 24.60 -17.27
CA CYS A 295 7.95 24.15 -17.72
C CYS A 295 7.80 22.97 -18.68
N THR A 296 8.65 22.92 -19.70
CA THR A 296 8.69 21.85 -20.69
C THR A 296 9.49 20.66 -20.15
N MET A 297 8.87 19.49 -20.12
CA MET A 297 9.50 18.23 -19.79
C MET A 297 9.66 17.37 -21.04
N THR A 298 10.82 16.74 -21.19
CA THR A 298 11.09 15.78 -22.26
C THR A 298 11.50 14.44 -21.66
N VAL A 299 10.84 13.37 -22.10
CA VAL A 299 11.19 11.99 -21.78
C VAL A 299 11.73 11.34 -23.06
N THR A 300 12.94 10.79 -22.97
CA THR A 300 13.59 10.04 -24.05
C THR A 300 13.48 8.55 -23.73
N PHE A 301 13.04 7.75 -24.70
CA PHE A 301 13.05 6.28 -24.64
C PHE A 301 14.05 5.74 -25.65
N ALA A 302 15.04 4.98 -25.16
CA ALA A 302 16.12 4.37 -25.92
C ALA A 302 16.28 2.89 -25.53
N PRO A 303 15.40 2.00 -26.02
CA PRO A 303 15.44 0.58 -25.71
C PRO A 303 16.66 -0.10 -26.35
N PRO A 304 17.48 -0.82 -25.57
CA PRO A 304 18.70 -1.46 -26.09
C PRO A 304 18.44 -2.74 -26.90
N ALA A 305 17.24 -3.32 -26.82
CA ALA A 305 16.84 -4.51 -27.57
C ALA A 305 15.32 -4.54 -27.79
N GLY A 306 14.88 -5.43 -28.68
CA GLY A 306 13.46 -5.68 -28.94
C GLY A 306 12.69 -6.22 -27.72
N GLY A 307 11.37 -6.06 -27.74
CA GLY A 307 10.44 -6.44 -26.68
C GLY A 307 9.63 -5.27 -26.12
N ASP A 308 8.71 -5.55 -25.20
CA ASP A 308 7.93 -4.54 -24.50
C ASP A 308 8.72 -3.94 -23.33
N HIS A 309 8.60 -2.62 -23.17
CA HIS A 309 9.26 -1.85 -22.12
C HIS A 309 8.20 -1.06 -21.34
N GLY A 310 8.26 -1.17 -20.02
CA GLY A 310 7.45 -0.39 -19.09
C GLY A 310 8.35 0.40 -18.15
N GLY A 311 7.89 1.56 -17.72
CA GLY A 311 8.64 2.43 -16.83
C GLY A 311 7.78 3.46 -16.11
N SER A 312 8.46 4.38 -15.43
CA SER A 312 7.81 5.54 -14.81
C SER A 312 8.76 6.73 -14.71
N VAL A 313 8.18 7.93 -14.66
CA VAL A 313 8.84 9.15 -14.16
C VAL A 313 8.22 9.52 -12.83
N SER A 314 9.04 9.83 -11.82
CA SER A 314 8.59 10.31 -10.51
C SER A 314 9.13 11.71 -10.23
N PHE A 315 8.28 12.60 -9.70
CA PHE A 315 8.62 13.96 -9.29
C PHE A 315 8.38 14.15 -7.80
N GLY A 316 9.43 14.45 -7.05
CA GLY A 316 9.31 14.89 -5.66
C GLY A 316 9.12 16.40 -5.60
N VAL A 317 8.18 16.87 -4.78
CA VAL A 317 7.94 18.30 -4.52
C VAL A 317 8.03 18.66 -3.03
N GLY A 318 8.66 17.79 -2.23
CA GLY A 318 8.77 17.93 -0.78
C GLY A 318 7.59 17.35 0.02
N GLU A 319 6.68 16.62 -0.64
CA GLU A 319 5.58 15.88 -0.03
C GLU A 319 5.94 14.40 0.17
N ALA A 320 5.18 13.69 1.01
CA ALA A 320 5.43 12.28 1.30
C ALA A 320 5.23 11.39 0.06
N ALA A 321 4.23 11.71 -0.77
CA ALA A 321 3.94 11.00 -2.02
C ALA A 321 4.43 11.81 -3.24
N PRO A 322 5.27 11.25 -4.13
CA PRO A 322 5.68 11.92 -5.36
C PRO A 322 4.56 11.93 -6.41
N TYR A 323 4.62 12.85 -7.37
CA TYR A 323 3.85 12.72 -8.61
C TYR A 323 4.46 11.62 -9.49
N ARG A 324 3.65 10.87 -10.23
CA ARG A 324 4.13 9.78 -11.10
C ARG A 324 3.46 9.80 -12.47
N ILE A 325 4.26 9.49 -13.50
CA ILE A 325 3.84 9.24 -14.88
C ILE A 325 4.20 7.80 -15.22
N ARG A 326 3.29 7.03 -15.79
CA ARG A 326 3.58 5.69 -16.33
C ARG A 326 4.13 5.80 -17.75
N LEU A 327 5.16 5.02 -18.06
CA LEU A 327 5.79 4.99 -19.39
C LEU A 327 5.55 3.62 -20.02
N VAL A 328 5.19 3.61 -21.30
CA VAL A 328 5.03 2.40 -22.09
C VAL A 328 5.66 2.57 -23.47
N GLY A 329 6.19 1.48 -24.03
CA GLY A 329 6.71 1.44 -25.38
C GLY A 329 7.18 0.04 -25.73
N SER A 330 7.41 -0.23 -27.01
CA SER A 330 7.95 -1.49 -27.48
C SER A 330 9.07 -1.26 -28.48
N ALA A 331 9.92 -2.26 -28.66
CA ALA A 331 10.99 -2.25 -29.63
C ALA A 331 10.95 -3.49 -30.53
N SER A 332 11.25 -3.29 -31.81
CA SER A 332 11.32 -4.29 -32.86
C SER A 332 12.72 -4.27 -33.51
N GLY A 333 13.20 -5.38 -34.04
CA GLY A 333 14.60 -5.51 -34.48
C GLY A 333 15.58 -5.72 -33.32
N GLY A 334 16.77 -6.26 -33.62
CA GLY A 334 17.71 -6.84 -32.64
C GLY A 334 17.62 -8.38 -32.59
N ALA A 335 18.64 -9.07 -32.05
CA ALA A 335 18.61 -10.54 -31.93
C ALA A 335 17.39 -10.95 -31.08
N ALA A 336 16.39 -11.59 -31.69
CA ALA A 336 15.25 -12.10 -30.95
C ALA A 336 15.73 -13.20 -30.01
N SER A 337 15.47 -13.06 -28.71
CA SER A 337 15.80 -14.11 -27.76
C SER A 337 15.02 -15.38 -28.12
N PRO A 338 15.68 -16.54 -28.29
CA PRO A 338 14.97 -17.79 -28.54
C PRO A 338 14.38 -18.40 -27.25
N PHE A 339 14.59 -17.77 -26.09
CA PHE A 339 14.03 -18.25 -24.83
C PHE A 339 12.54 -17.91 -24.72
N VAL A 340 11.73 -18.95 -24.51
CA VAL A 340 10.32 -18.84 -24.14
C VAL A 340 10.18 -19.17 -22.65
N ALA A 341 9.60 -18.23 -21.89
CA ALA A 341 9.34 -18.40 -20.47
C ALA A 341 7.97 -19.05 -20.23
N SER A 342 7.89 -19.94 -19.24
CA SER A 342 6.64 -20.57 -18.79
C SER A 342 6.66 -20.73 -17.25
N PRO A 343 5.75 -20.07 -16.52
CA PRO A 343 4.74 -19.11 -17.02
C PRO A 343 5.38 -17.84 -17.62
N SER A 344 4.66 -17.13 -18.48
CA SER A 344 5.13 -15.89 -19.14
C SER A 344 4.99 -14.64 -18.26
N SER A 345 4.44 -14.79 -17.07
CA SER A 345 4.34 -13.79 -16.01
C SER A 345 4.32 -14.50 -14.66
N VAL A 346 4.65 -13.79 -13.59
CA VAL A 346 4.55 -14.30 -12.23
C VAL A 346 3.79 -13.29 -11.37
N ASP A 347 2.76 -13.76 -10.68
CA ASP A 347 2.08 -13.00 -9.63
C ASP A 347 2.22 -13.76 -8.31
N PHE A 348 2.82 -13.11 -7.32
CA PHE A 348 2.97 -13.65 -5.98
C PHE A 348 1.71 -13.47 -5.12
N GLY A 349 0.69 -12.79 -5.65
CA GLY A 349 -0.49 -12.38 -4.90
C GLY A 349 -0.11 -11.40 -3.80
N THR A 350 -0.89 -11.38 -2.73
CA THR A 350 -0.60 -10.56 -1.55
C THR A 350 0.33 -11.29 -0.59
N VAL A 351 1.51 -10.70 -0.37
CA VAL A 351 2.54 -11.18 0.55
C VAL A 351 2.72 -10.12 1.64
N PRO A 352 2.68 -10.49 2.93
CA PRO A 352 2.93 -9.56 4.03
C PRO A 352 4.24 -8.77 3.86
N VAL A 353 4.20 -7.47 4.17
CA VAL A 353 5.42 -6.64 4.21
C VAL A 353 6.49 -7.29 5.08
N SER A 354 7.73 -7.26 4.58
CA SER A 354 8.94 -7.84 5.18
C SER A 354 8.92 -9.37 5.33
N VAL A 355 7.96 -10.07 4.71
CA VAL A 355 7.90 -11.53 4.67
C VAL A 355 8.21 -12.00 3.24
N ALA A 356 9.10 -12.98 3.13
CA ALA A 356 9.38 -13.60 1.84
C ALA A 356 8.22 -14.52 1.42
N SER A 357 7.81 -14.41 0.16
CA SER A 357 6.84 -15.29 -0.46
C SER A 357 7.36 -16.74 -0.57
N THR A 358 6.46 -17.67 -0.85
CA THR A 358 6.88 -18.93 -1.48
C THR A 358 7.51 -18.64 -2.85
N THR A 359 8.51 -19.43 -3.24
CA THR A 359 9.18 -19.24 -4.53
C THR A 359 8.28 -19.70 -5.67
N GLN A 360 8.13 -18.86 -6.69
CA GLN A 360 7.47 -19.20 -7.95
C GLN A 360 8.52 -19.61 -8.98
N ARG A 361 8.30 -20.74 -9.65
CA ARG A 361 9.25 -21.32 -10.60
C ARG A 361 8.90 -20.93 -12.03
N VAL A 362 9.88 -20.39 -12.75
CA VAL A 362 9.78 -20.07 -14.18
C VAL A 362 10.76 -20.94 -14.97
N ARG A 363 10.26 -21.60 -16.02
CA ARG A 363 11.06 -22.37 -16.96
C ARG A 363 11.39 -21.52 -18.18
N PHE A 364 12.66 -21.38 -18.50
CA PHE A 364 13.14 -20.77 -19.75
C PHE A 364 13.59 -21.87 -20.70
N LYS A 365 12.85 -22.07 -21.80
CA LYS A 365 13.16 -23.07 -22.84
C LYS A 365 13.75 -22.39 -24.07
N ASN A 366 14.88 -22.89 -24.56
CA ASN A 366 15.43 -22.44 -25.84
C ASN A 366 14.67 -23.11 -26.99
N ASN A 367 13.83 -22.35 -27.68
CA ASN A 367 13.09 -22.79 -28.87
C ASN A 367 13.80 -22.46 -30.19
N GLY A 368 15.01 -21.90 -30.12
CA GLY A 368 15.84 -21.60 -31.28
C GLY A 368 16.53 -22.84 -31.85
N SER A 369 17.24 -22.65 -32.97
CA SER A 369 17.99 -23.70 -33.66
C SER A 369 19.46 -23.81 -33.22
N THR A 370 19.94 -22.87 -32.40
CA THR A 370 21.33 -22.82 -31.91
C THR A 370 21.37 -22.73 -30.38
N ALA A 371 22.49 -23.16 -29.79
CA ALA A 371 22.69 -23.02 -28.35
C ALA A 371 22.92 -21.55 -27.97
N VAL A 372 22.28 -21.09 -26.90
CA VAL A 372 22.44 -19.72 -26.39
C VAL A 372 23.04 -19.78 -24.99
N THR A 373 24.13 -19.04 -24.79
CA THR A 373 24.72 -18.87 -23.46
C THR A 373 23.99 -17.75 -22.74
N ILE A 374 23.56 -17.95 -21.50
CA ILE A 374 22.95 -16.89 -20.70
C ILE A 374 24.07 -15.92 -20.29
N ALA A 375 24.01 -14.67 -20.77
CA ALA A 375 24.97 -13.63 -20.41
C ALA A 375 24.66 -13.05 -19.02
N SER A 376 23.39 -12.74 -18.75
CA SER A 376 22.97 -12.21 -17.45
C SER A 376 21.50 -12.53 -17.15
N LEU A 377 21.17 -12.50 -15.85
CA LEU A 377 19.81 -12.59 -15.35
C LEU A 377 19.63 -11.48 -14.31
N ILE A 378 18.72 -10.56 -14.57
CA ILE A 378 18.55 -9.32 -13.79
C ILE A 378 17.07 -9.05 -13.51
N PHE A 379 16.82 -8.36 -12.40
CA PHE A 379 15.54 -7.73 -12.14
C PHE A 379 15.66 -6.26 -12.54
N GLU A 380 14.68 -5.77 -13.30
CA GLU A 380 14.56 -4.37 -13.72
C GLU A 380 13.25 -3.78 -13.21
N GLY A 381 13.21 -2.48 -12.96
CA GLY A 381 12.03 -1.78 -12.44
C GLY A 381 12.25 -1.16 -11.06
N ALA A 382 11.30 -0.35 -10.62
CA ALA A 382 11.44 0.49 -9.42
C ALA A 382 11.50 -0.33 -8.12
N GLN A 383 10.93 -1.54 -8.09
CA GLN A 383 10.91 -2.44 -6.92
C GLN A 383 11.77 -3.71 -7.15
N ALA A 384 12.70 -3.68 -8.10
CA ALA A 384 13.55 -4.83 -8.45
C ALA A 384 14.32 -5.41 -7.25
N ASN A 385 14.65 -4.59 -6.25
CA ASN A 385 15.35 -4.97 -5.03
C ASN A 385 14.52 -5.85 -4.07
N GLU A 386 13.20 -5.96 -4.28
CA GLU A 386 12.29 -6.77 -3.47
C GLU A 386 12.15 -8.20 -3.98
N PHE A 387 12.80 -8.52 -5.11
CA PHE A 387 12.76 -9.84 -5.72
C PHE A 387 14.13 -10.50 -5.63
N ALA A 388 14.13 -11.77 -5.25
CA ALA A 388 15.31 -12.61 -5.20
C ALA A 388 15.15 -13.79 -6.16
N ARG A 389 16.26 -14.30 -6.70
CA ARG A 389 16.25 -15.48 -7.58
C ARG A 389 17.24 -16.53 -7.13
N SER A 390 16.87 -17.77 -7.37
CA SER A 390 17.72 -18.96 -7.32
C SER A 390 17.37 -19.89 -8.49
N GLY A 391 17.81 -21.14 -8.45
CA GLY A 391 17.51 -22.14 -9.49
C GLY A 391 18.70 -22.51 -10.36
N GLN A 392 18.40 -23.09 -11.53
CA GLN A 392 19.39 -23.70 -12.43
C GLN A 392 19.97 -22.71 -13.43
N CYS A 393 19.18 -21.73 -13.91
CA CYS A 393 19.69 -20.74 -14.85
C CYS A 393 20.72 -19.84 -14.15
N LYS A 394 21.90 -19.68 -14.73
CA LYS A 394 22.99 -18.84 -14.24
C LYS A 394 23.78 -18.24 -15.39
N ALA A 395 24.44 -17.11 -15.16
CA ALA A 395 25.34 -16.53 -16.16
C ALA A 395 26.42 -17.56 -16.57
N GLY A 396 26.73 -17.62 -17.86
CA GLY A 396 27.64 -18.60 -18.46
C GLY A 396 27.01 -19.97 -18.76
N LEU A 397 25.75 -20.23 -18.37
CA LEU A 397 25.07 -21.47 -18.73
C LEU A 397 24.70 -21.49 -20.21
N SER A 398 25.18 -22.48 -20.95
CA SER A 398 24.76 -22.75 -22.34
C SER A 398 23.51 -23.62 -22.36
N VAL A 399 22.42 -23.11 -22.94
CA VAL A 399 21.15 -23.83 -23.10
C VAL A 399 21.00 -24.24 -24.57
N THR A 400 21.07 -25.54 -24.84
CA THR A 400 20.96 -26.10 -26.19
C THR A 400 19.52 -26.05 -26.72
N PRO A 401 19.31 -26.12 -28.06
CA PRO A 401 17.99 -26.20 -28.66
C PRO A 401 17.09 -27.27 -28.01
N GLY A 402 15.86 -26.91 -27.66
CA GLY A 402 14.88 -27.79 -27.03
C GLY A 402 15.06 -28.00 -25.52
N SER A 403 16.24 -27.68 -24.97
CA SER A 403 16.53 -27.75 -23.53
C SER A 403 15.94 -26.54 -22.79
N SER A 404 15.91 -26.64 -21.46
CA SER A 404 15.45 -25.56 -20.59
C SER A 404 16.25 -25.49 -19.30
N CYS A 405 16.26 -24.32 -18.68
CA CYS A 405 16.68 -24.14 -17.30
C CYS A 405 15.53 -23.49 -16.51
N THR A 406 15.59 -23.57 -15.18
CA THR A 406 14.58 -22.96 -14.29
C THR A 406 15.16 -21.85 -13.43
N VAL A 407 14.34 -20.85 -13.13
CA VAL A 407 14.59 -19.81 -12.14
C VAL A 407 13.50 -19.88 -11.09
N ASP A 408 13.88 -19.89 -9.82
CA ASP A 408 12.97 -19.81 -8.69
C ASP A 408 13.02 -18.38 -8.14
N ILE A 409 11.93 -17.63 -8.27
CA ILE A 409 11.82 -16.22 -7.89
C ILE A 409 11.06 -16.14 -6.56
N ALA A 410 11.58 -15.37 -5.60
CA ALA A 410 10.90 -15.01 -4.36
C ALA A 410 10.65 -13.50 -4.32
N PHE A 411 9.59 -13.09 -3.63
CA PHE A 411 9.19 -11.70 -3.46
C PHE A 411 9.10 -11.36 -1.97
N THR A 412 9.75 -10.27 -1.55
CA THR A 412 9.73 -9.76 -0.17
C THR A 412 9.35 -8.28 -0.21
N PRO A 413 8.06 -7.93 -0.09
CA PRO A 413 7.62 -6.55 -0.19
C PRO A 413 8.22 -5.72 0.94
N SER A 414 8.83 -4.58 0.65
CA SER A 414 9.39 -3.70 1.69
C SER A 414 8.33 -2.80 2.35
N VAL A 415 7.20 -2.63 1.68
CA VAL A 415 6.08 -1.74 2.05
C VAL A 415 4.79 -2.23 1.40
N THR A 416 3.64 -1.86 1.97
CA THR A 416 2.33 -2.33 1.49
C THR A 416 2.05 -1.82 0.09
N GLY A 417 1.35 -2.58 -0.74
CA GLY A 417 0.93 -2.21 -2.08
C GLY A 417 1.58 -2.96 -3.21
N MET A 418 1.13 -2.71 -4.44
CA MET A 418 1.67 -3.36 -5.64
C MET A 418 3.16 -3.08 -5.83
N ARG A 419 3.89 -4.17 -6.05
CA ARG A 419 5.31 -4.19 -6.35
C ARG A 419 5.47 -4.88 -7.69
N THR A 420 6.01 -4.16 -8.67
CA THR A 420 6.19 -4.68 -10.01
C THR A 420 7.65 -4.60 -10.41
N ALA A 421 8.09 -5.60 -11.14
CA ALA A 421 9.40 -5.63 -11.77
C ALA A 421 9.31 -6.43 -13.06
N GLN A 422 10.40 -6.42 -13.81
CA GLN A 422 10.63 -7.28 -14.96
C GLN A 422 11.77 -8.22 -14.59
N PHE A 423 11.57 -9.53 -14.74
CA PHE A 423 12.67 -10.47 -14.69
C PHE A 423 13.18 -10.73 -16.10
N VAL A 424 14.45 -10.41 -16.35
CA VAL A 424 15.04 -10.42 -17.68
C VAL A 424 16.17 -11.43 -17.75
N VAL A 425 16.10 -12.30 -18.76
CA VAL A 425 17.19 -13.17 -19.20
C VAL A 425 17.79 -12.58 -20.47
N VAL A 426 19.09 -12.33 -20.44
CA VAL A 426 19.86 -11.83 -21.58
C VAL A 426 20.75 -12.95 -22.10
N GLY A 427 20.58 -13.33 -23.37
CA GLY A 427 21.46 -14.25 -24.08
C GLY A 427 22.77 -13.59 -24.51
N GLY A 428 23.81 -14.39 -24.71
CA GLY A 428 25.12 -13.95 -25.21
C GLY A 428 25.11 -13.51 -26.67
N ASP A 429 24.01 -13.78 -27.37
CA ASP A 429 23.64 -13.22 -28.67
C ASP A 429 23.00 -11.82 -28.57
N GLY A 430 22.78 -11.31 -27.36
CA GLY A 430 22.14 -10.02 -27.08
C GLY A 430 20.61 -10.10 -27.00
N GLY A 431 20.00 -11.27 -27.23
CA GLY A 431 18.56 -11.43 -27.14
C GLY A 431 18.06 -11.29 -25.70
N ARG A 432 16.93 -10.61 -25.52
CA ARG A 432 16.29 -10.42 -24.21
C ARG A 432 14.94 -11.13 -24.14
N THR A 433 14.73 -11.94 -23.10
CA THR A 433 13.42 -12.46 -22.72
C THR A 433 13.04 -11.84 -21.38
N SER A 434 11.98 -11.05 -21.37
CA SER A 434 11.43 -10.43 -20.16
C SER A 434 10.13 -11.09 -19.78
N ILE A 435 9.90 -11.27 -18.48
CA ILE A 435 8.58 -11.58 -17.95
C ILE A 435 8.19 -10.56 -16.88
N PRO A 436 6.96 -10.04 -16.91
CA PRO A 436 6.46 -9.23 -15.82
C PRO A 436 6.34 -10.09 -14.56
N ILE A 437 6.87 -9.58 -13.47
CA ILE A 437 6.70 -10.15 -12.14
C ILE A 437 6.03 -9.11 -11.24
N GLN A 438 5.06 -9.55 -10.46
CA GLN A 438 4.31 -8.68 -9.58
C GLN A 438 3.94 -9.38 -8.28
N GLY A 439 3.68 -8.60 -7.25
CA GLY A 439 3.08 -9.05 -6.00
C GLY A 439 2.68 -7.84 -5.17
N ALA A 440 1.68 -7.99 -4.33
CA ALA A 440 1.26 -6.94 -3.42
C ALA A 440 1.94 -7.12 -2.07
N GLY A 441 2.56 -6.07 -1.53
CA GLY A 441 2.75 -5.96 -0.09
C GLY A 441 1.38 -5.88 0.58
N GLY A 442 0.90 -6.95 1.18
CA GLY A 442 -0.22 -6.83 2.10
C GLY A 442 0.25 -6.09 3.33
N SER A 443 -0.65 -5.35 3.98
CA SER A 443 -0.56 -5.30 5.45
C SER A 443 -0.34 -6.74 5.89
N ALA A 444 0.57 -6.97 6.85
CA ALA A 444 0.65 -8.30 7.45
C ALA A 444 -0.79 -8.73 7.71
N ILE A 445 -1.19 -9.88 7.16
CA ILE A 445 -2.54 -10.37 7.36
C ILE A 445 -2.58 -10.57 8.87
N VAL A 446 -3.14 -9.59 9.57
CA VAL A 446 -3.83 -9.83 10.82
C VAL A 446 -4.98 -10.69 10.31
N THR A 447 -4.75 -12.00 10.26
CA THR A 447 -5.85 -12.95 10.40
C THR A 447 -6.75 -12.34 11.45
N PRO A 448 -8.08 -12.18 11.20
CA PRO A 448 -8.96 -11.51 12.15
C PRO A 448 -8.56 -11.97 13.52
N ASP A 449 -8.15 -11.01 14.37
CA ASP A 449 -7.60 -11.29 15.70
C ASP A 449 -8.47 -12.41 16.27
N PRO A 450 -7.95 -13.65 16.42
CA PRO A 450 -8.75 -14.70 17.01
C PRO A 450 -9.14 -14.10 18.35
N SER A 451 -10.45 -13.89 18.57
CA SER A 451 -11.04 -13.39 19.83
C SER A 451 -10.02 -13.48 20.95
N PRO A 452 -9.51 -12.36 21.49
CA PRO A 452 -8.18 -12.25 22.10
C PRO A 452 -7.82 -13.55 22.80
N ALA A 453 -6.83 -14.28 22.25
CA ALA A 453 -6.52 -15.62 22.69
C ALA A 453 -6.30 -15.58 24.20
N VAL A 454 -7.15 -16.29 24.96
CA VAL A 454 -7.08 -16.29 26.43
C VAL A 454 -5.63 -16.59 26.84
N PRO A 455 -4.96 -15.68 27.58
CA PRO A 455 -3.58 -15.90 27.96
C PRO A 455 -3.37 -17.23 28.68
N VAL A 456 -2.43 -18.02 28.17
CA VAL A 456 -2.09 -19.34 28.71
C VAL A 456 -0.96 -19.20 29.73
N THR A 457 -0.96 -20.08 30.72
CA THR A 457 0.04 -20.09 31.77
C THR A 457 1.36 -20.67 31.26
N VAL A 458 2.43 -19.89 31.36
CA VAL A 458 3.82 -20.36 31.28
C VAL A 458 4.26 -20.80 32.66
N VAL A 459 4.80 -22.01 32.75
CA VAL A 459 5.20 -22.64 34.02
C VAL A 459 6.71 -22.66 34.15
N GLU A 460 7.23 -22.25 35.32
CA GLU A 460 8.65 -22.39 35.66
C GLU A 460 8.92 -23.73 36.37
N PHE A 461 9.95 -24.42 35.91
CA PHE A 461 10.53 -25.61 36.51
C PHE A 461 11.97 -25.35 36.92
N TYR A 462 12.41 -26.01 37.98
CA TYR A 462 13.75 -25.96 38.53
C TYR A 462 14.35 -27.35 38.65
N ARG A 463 15.65 -27.46 38.34
CA ARG A 463 16.44 -28.68 38.47
C ARG A 463 17.59 -28.46 39.45
N PRO A 464 17.51 -28.99 40.68
CA PRO A 464 18.50 -28.73 41.73
C PRO A 464 19.92 -29.19 41.40
N VAL A 465 20.07 -30.28 40.65
CA VAL A 465 21.39 -30.88 40.38
C VAL A 465 22.27 -30.02 39.47
N SER A 466 21.66 -29.24 38.58
CA SER A 466 22.37 -28.28 37.71
C SER A 466 22.10 -26.83 38.10
N ASP A 467 21.22 -26.59 39.08
CA ASP A 467 20.75 -25.26 39.44
C ASP A 467 20.23 -24.49 38.20
N HIS A 468 19.39 -25.18 37.42
CA HIS A 468 18.84 -24.66 36.16
C HIS A 468 17.35 -24.44 36.26
N TYR A 469 16.91 -23.39 35.58
CA TYR A 469 15.52 -23.04 35.39
C TYR A 469 15.10 -23.31 33.95
N PHE A 470 13.86 -23.71 33.78
CA PHE A 470 13.22 -23.92 32.49
C PHE A 470 11.80 -23.37 32.53
N ILE A 471 11.39 -22.69 31.46
CA ILE A 471 10.02 -22.20 31.32
C ILE A 471 9.40 -22.80 30.07
N THR A 472 8.13 -23.20 30.17
CA THR A 472 7.39 -23.67 29.01
C THR A 472 5.91 -23.31 29.09
N ILE A 473 5.36 -23.01 27.91
CA ILE A 473 3.93 -22.81 27.67
C ILE A 473 3.27 -24.09 27.11
N ALA A 474 4.09 -25.04 26.63
CA ALA A 474 3.64 -26.19 25.85
C ALA A 474 3.06 -27.27 26.78
N PRO A 475 1.77 -27.66 26.63
CA PRO A 475 1.11 -28.58 27.55
C PRO A 475 1.77 -29.97 27.64
N ASP A 476 2.36 -30.44 26.55
CA ASP A 476 3.09 -31.70 26.44
C ASP A 476 4.44 -31.66 27.16
N GLU A 477 5.21 -30.57 27.03
CA GLU A 477 6.45 -30.38 27.80
C GLU A 477 6.15 -30.29 29.31
N ILE A 478 5.10 -29.54 29.68
CA ILE A 478 4.63 -29.45 31.07
C ILE A 478 4.27 -30.84 31.61
N ALA A 479 3.49 -31.62 30.85
CA ALA A 479 3.10 -32.97 31.25
C ALA A 479 4.32 -33.90 31.35
N ALA A 480 5.28 -33.81 30.44
CA ALA A 480 6.51 -34.61 30.49
C ALA A 480 7.36 -34.30 31.74
N LEU A 481 7.46 -33.03 32.13
CA LEU A 481 8.17 -32.61 33.34
C LEU A 481 7.43 -33.02 34.62
N ASP A 482 6.11 -32.86 34.66
CA ASP A 482 5.28 -33.24 35.81
C ASP A 482 5.24 -34.76 36.03
N THR A 483 5.23 -35.54 34.96
CA THR A 483 5.23 -37.01 35.03
C THR A 483 6.62 -37.60 35.27
N GLY A 484 7.66 -36.76 35.28
CA GLY A 484 9.04 -37.20 35.49
C GLY A 484 9.65 -37.93 34.29
N LEU A 485 9.10 -37.75 33.08
CA LEU A 485 9.73 -38.24 31.84
C LEU A 485 11.14 -37.67 31.70
N PHE A 486 11.32 -36.40 32.06
CA PHE A 486 12.63 -35.78 32.27
C PHE A 486 12.92 -35.70 33.77
N GLN A 487 13.71 -36.64 34.28
CA GLN A 487 13.97 -36.77 35.71
C GLN A 487 14.71 -35.56 36.29
N GLY A 488 14.32 -35.17 37.52
CA GLY A 488 15.02 -34.15 38.32
C GLY A 488 14.49 -32.72 38.19
N TRP A 489 13.44 -32.50 37.39
CA TRP A 489 12.73 -31.21 37.30
C TRP A 489 11.54 -31.17 38.26
N ALA A 490 11.30 -30.02 38.88
CA ALA A 490 10.14 -29.76 39.73
C ALA A 490 9.59 -28.36 39.48
N ARG A 491 8.26 -28.18 39.54
CA ARG A 491 7.63 -26.86 39.47
C ARG A 491 8.12 -25.98 40.61
N THR A 492 8.46 -24.71 40.32
CA THR A 492 8.82 -23.74 41.37
C THR A 492 7.60 -23.12 42.04
N GLY A 493 6.43 -23.22 41.39
CA GLY A 493 5.21 -22.52 41.76
C GLY A 493 5.07 -21.14 41.13
N LEU A 494 6.13 -20.62 40.48
CA LEU A 494 6.06 -19.37 39.72
C LEU A 494 5.52 -19.61 38.31
N THR A 495 4.66 -18.70 37.88
CA THR A 495 4.04 -18.73 36.56
C THR A 495 3.82 -17.31 36.06
N PHE A 496 3.73 -17.15 34.75
CA PHE A 496 3.24 -15.92 34.13
C PHE A 496 2.36 -16.25 32.92
N LYS A 497 1.73 -15.24 32.33
CA LYS A 497 0.85 -15.42 31.18
C LYS A 497 1.55 -15.03 29.88
N ALA A 498 1.23 -15.75 28.81
CA ALA A 498 1.66 -15.46 27.45
C ALA A 498 0.60 -15.93 26.45
N HIS A 499 0.63 -15.43 25.22
CA HIS A 499 -0.24 -15.95 24.17
C HIS A 499 0.42 -17.13 23.45
N ALA A 500 -0.26 -18.27 23.41
CA ALA A 500 0.22 -19.47 22.69
C ALA A 500 0.13 -19.32 21.17
N THR A 501 -0.69 -18.39 20.69
CA THR A 501 -0.86 -18.05 19.26
C THR A 501 -0.52 -16.59 19.03
N SER A 502 -0.26 -16.23 17.77
CA SER A 502 0.04 -14.83 17.40
C SER A 502 -1.09 -13.90 17.83
N GLN A 503 -0.72 -12.79 18.47
CA GLN A 503 -1.64 -11.79 19.03
C GLN A 503 -1.13 -10.39 18.65
N SER A 504 -2.04 -9.50 18.22
CA SER A 504 -1.69 -8.12 17.91
C SER A 504 -1.07 -7.41 19.11
N GLY A 505 0.03 -6.68 18.91
CA GLY A 505 0.77 -5.99 19.97
C GLY A 505 1.78 -6.86 20.75
N TYR A 506 1.89 -8.14 20.44
CA TYR A 506 2.86 -9.07 21.03
C TYR A 506 3.88 -9.54 19.97
N SER A 507 5.14 -9.73 20.37
CA SER A 507 6.21 -10.25 19.51
C SER A 507 6.39 -11.76 19.69
N PRO A 508 6.69 -12.52 18.61
CA PRO A 508 6.99 -13.94 18.73
C PRO A 508 8.31 -14.15 19.48
N ILE A 509 8.30 -15.08 20.42
CA ILE A 509 9.49 -15.46 21.20
C ILE A 509 10.27 -16.55 20.46
N CYS A 510 11.52 -16.26 20.11
CA CYS A 510 12.43 -17.32 19.68
C CYS A 510 12.91 -18.14 20.89
N ARG A 511 13.02 -19.47 20.73
CA ARG A 511 13.60 -20.40 21.69
C ARG A 511 14.81 -21.09 21.09
N PHE A 512 15.95 -20.93 21.73
CA PHE A 512 17.17 -21.66 21.42
C PHE A 512 17.43 -22.70 22.50
N TYR A 513 17.74 -23.92 22.09
CA TYR A 513 18.40 -24.92 22.93
C TYR A 513 19.91 -24.73 22.83
N LEU A 514 20.56 -24.71 24.00
CA LEU A 514 22.01 -24.58 24.15
C LEU A 514 22.55 -25.98 24.48
N PRO A 515 23.23 -26.66 23.54
CA PRO A 515 23.73 -28.01 23.77
C PRO A 515 24.74 -28.09 24.92
N PRO A 516 25.09 -29.30 25.40
CA PRO A 516 26.10 -29.50 26.43
C PRO A 516 27.40 -28.72 26.14
N PRO A 517 28.02 -28.10 27.16
CA PRO A 517 27.80 -28.32 28.59
C PRO A 517 26.64 -27.52 29.20
N ALA A 518 25.93 -26.70 28.41
CA ALA A 518 24.86 -25.85 28.92
C ALA A 518 23.58 -26.63 29.23
N ASP A 519 23.11 -27.45 28.27
CA ASP A 519 21.84 -28.20 28.37
C ASP A 519 20.67 -27.32 28.86
N SER A 520 20.57 -26.13 28.28
CA SER A 520 19.70 -25.05 28.74
C SER A 520 18.98 -24.35 27.59
N HIS A 521 18.16 -23.35 27.91
CA HIS A 521 17.38 -22.62 26.91
C HIS A 521 17.57 -21.11 27.03
N PHE A 522 17.51 -20.44 25.88
CA PHE A 522 17.47 -18.99 25.74
C PHE A 522 16.21 -18.56 25.02
N TYR A 523 15.60 -17.46 25.48
CA TYR A 523 14.37 -16.91 24.94
C TYR A 523 14.53 -15.42 24.67
N SER A 524 14.02 -14.95 23.53
CA SER A 524 13.96 -13.51 23.23
C SER A 524 12.71 -13.11 22.44
N ALA A 525 12.16 -11.94 22.79
CA ALA A 525 11.07 -11.27 22.08
C ALA A 525 11.57 -10.30 21.00
N SER A 526 12.88 -10.03 20.96
CA SER A 526 13.50 -9.09 20.03
C SER A 526 13.99 -9.83 18.79
N PRO A 527 13.43 -9.54 17.59
CA PRO A 527 13.93 -10.14 16.35
C PRO A 527 15.41 -9.88 16.12
N ALA A 528 15.92 -8.72 16.54
CA ALA A 528 17.33 -8.36 16.44
C ALA A 528 18.20 -9.19 17.38
N GLU A 529 17.76 -9.46 18.62
CA GLU A 529 18.48 -10.32 19.56
C GLU A 529 18.46 -11.78 19.10
N CYS A 530 17.32 -12.28 18.61
CA CYS A 530 17.23 -13.62 18.02
C CYS A 530 18.20 -13.79 16.84
N ALA A 531 18.26 -12.79 15.94
CA ALA A 531 19.19 -12.81 14.80
C ALA A 531 20.65 -12.73 15.26
N ALA A 532 20.96 -11.92 16.26
CA ALA A 532 22.31 -11.79 16.82
C ALA A 532 22.77 -13.09 17.51
N VAL A 533 21.91 -13.73 18.30
CA VAL A 533 22.19 -15.00 18.98
C VAL A 533 22.46 -16.10 17.95
N ALA A 534 21.63 -16.21 16.91
CA ALA A 534 21.85 -17.17 15.82
C ALA A 534 23.17 -16.95 15.09
N ALA A 535 23.54 -15.68 14.83
CA ALA A 535 24.77 -15.35 14.11
C ALA A 535 26.03 -15.55 14.96
N GLN A 536 25.97 -15.21 16.26
CA GLN A 536 27.12 -15.24 17.16
C GLN A 536 27.35 -16.62 17.79
N ASN A 537 26.32 -17.46 17.89
CA ASN A 537 26.40 -18.78 18.51
C ASN A 537 25.87 -19.87 17.54
N PRO A 538 26.61 -20.23 16.49
CA PRO A 538 26.17 -21.22 15.50
C PRO A 538 25.92 -22.62 16.06
N SER A 539 26.43 -22.93 17.26
CA SER A 539 26.17 -24.19 17.96
C SER A 539 24.82 -24.23 18.66
N PHE A 540 24.14 -23.10 18.84
CA PHE A 540 22.80 -23.08 19.45
C PHE A 540 21.77 -23.53 18.43
N ILE A 541 20.83 -24.35 18.89
CA ILE A 541 19.79 -24.92 18.05
C ILE A 541 18.55 -24.06 18.21
N LEU A 542 18.15 -23.35 17.14
CA LEU A 542 16.88 -22.65 17.10
C LEU A 542 15.74 -23.68 17.03
N GLU A 543 15.12 -23.96 18.16
CA GLU A 543 14.03 -24.94 18.25
C GLU A 543 12.70 -24.36 17.76
N SER A 544 12.47 -23.06 18.00
CA SER A 544 11.28 -22.37 17.53
C SER A 544 11.56 -20.89 17.34
N THR A 545 11.02 -20.31 16.26
CA THR A 545 10.97 -18.86 16.03
C THR A 545 9.78 -18.19 16.71
N SER A 546 8.85 -18.96 17.26
CA SER A 546 7.62 -18.47 17.88
C SER A 546 7.07 -19.51 18.88
N VAL A 547 7.75 -19.69 20.01
CA VAL A 547 7.31 -20.64 21.06
C VAL A 547 6.13 -20.10 21.87
N MET A 548 6.04 -18.78 22.01
CA MET A 548 4.97 -18.02 22.65
C MET A 548 5.02 -16.58 22.16
N HIS A 549 4.05 -15.75 22.52
CA HIS A 549 4.01 -14.33 22.15
C HIS A 549 3.90 -13.46 23.41
N LEU A 550 4.86 -12.54 23.55
CA LEU A 550 4.99 -11.58 24.65
C LEU A 550 5.29 -10.19 24.07
N ALA A 551 4.86 -9.13 24.72
CA ALA A 551 5.13 -7.77 24.27
C ALA A 551 6.58 -7.39 24.64
N VAL A 552 7.14 -6.44 23.90
CA VAL A 552 8.49 -5.92 24.14
C VAL A 552 8.39 -4.63 24.96
N PRO A 553 9.16 -4.48 26.05
CA PRO A 553 9.20 -3.24 26.81
C PRO A 553 9.80 -2.10 25.98
N ASN A 554 9.55 -0.86 26.39
CA ASN A 554 10.28 0.27 25.81
C ASN A 554 11.79 0.05 25.96
N PRO A 555 12.60 0.13 24.88
CA PRO A 555 14.01 -0.25 24.92
C PRO A 555 14.88 0.68 25.78
N ILE A 556 14.40 1.89 26.09
CA ILE A 556 15.11 2.87 26.90
C ILE A 556 14.61 2.85 28.35
N SER A 557 13.29 2.89 28.56
CA SER A 557 12.71 3.02 29.90
C SER A 557 12.38 1.70 30.57
N GLY A 558 12.32 0.58 29.84
CA GLY A 558 11.87 -0.72 30.36
C GLY A 558 10.36 -0.81 30.63
N VAL A 559 9.59 0.25 30.33
CA VAL A 559 8.15 0.31 30.62
C VAL A 559 7.38 -0.63 29.69
N CYS A 560 6.52 -1.46 30.27
CA CYS A 560 5.62 -2.34 29.54
C CYS A 560 4.39 -1.59 28.97
N PRO A 561 3.81 -2.07 27.86
CA PRO A 561 2.53 -1.59 27.37
C PRO A 561 1.43 -1.68 28.43
N ALA A 562 0.42 -0.80 28.32
CA ALA A 562 -0.70 -0.79 29.26
C ALA A 562 -1.40 -2.16 29.32
N GLY A 563 -1.64 -2.66 30.54
CA GLY A 563 -2.26 -3.98 30.77
C GLY A 563 -1.29 -5.16 30.76
N ALA A 564 0.01 -4.94 30.52
CA ALA A 564 1.03 -5.97 30.61
C ALA A 564 1.84 -5.88 31.91
N VAL A 565 2.36 -7.02 32.37
CA VAL A 565 3.25 -7.17 33.52
C VAL A 565 4.70 -7.38 33.06
N PRO A 566 5.69 -6.77 33.72
CA PRO A 566 7.09 -6.96 33.39
C PRO A 566 7.55 -8.38 33.71
N ILE A 567 8.38 -8.93 32.84
CA ILE A 567 9.09 -10.21 33.02
C ILE A 567 10.58 -9.92 32.93
N TYR A 568 11.31 -10.38 33.94
CA TYR A 568 12.73 -10.17 34.14
C TYR A 568 13.52 -11.43 33.80
N ARG A 569 14.67 -11.27 33.13
CA ARG A 569 15.64 -12.33 32.82
C ARG A 569 16.90 -12.16 33.65
N ALA A 570 17.33 -13.24 34.29
CA ALA A 570 18.59 -13.30 35.02
C ALA A 570 19.45 -14.44 34.48
N TRP A 571 20.61 -14.10 33.92
CA TRP A 571 21.60 -15.04 33.39
C TRP A 571 22.62 -15.43 34.47
N ASN A 572 22.85 -16.73 34.70
CA ASN A 572 23.76 -17.19 35.74
C ASN A 572 25.25 -16.87 35.49
N HIS A 573 25.62 -16.48 34.26
CA HIS A 573 27.01 -16.15 33.88
C HIS A 573 28.03 -17.27 34.22
N ARG A 574 27.57 -18.53 34.21
CA ARG A 574 28.39 -19.73 34.42
C ARG A 574 28.70 -20.43 33.09
N ALA A 575 29.66 -21.34 33.09
CA ALA A 575 30.03 -22.11 31.89
C ALA A 575 28.89 -23.00 31.36
N ASP A 576 28.01 -23.47 32.25
CA ASP A 576 26.80 -24.23 31.95
C ASP A 576 25.59 -23.34 31.65
N THR A 577 25.79 -22.02 31.53
CA THR A 577 24.87 -20.97 31.08
C THR A 577 23.37 -21.28 31.20
N ASN A 578 22.66 -20.66 32.13
CA ASN A 578 21.21 -20.81 32.28
C ASN A 578 20.56 -19.46 32.56
N HIS A 579 19.35 -19.27 32.04
CA HIS A 579 18.55 -18.07 32.23
C HIS A 579 17.29 -18.41 33.03
N ARG A 580 16.99 -17.56 34.01
CA ARG A 580 15.73 -17.60 34.76
C ARG A 580 14.82 -16.46 34.34
N TYR A 581 13.52 -16.72 34.23
CA TYR A 581 12.51 -15.75 33.82
C TYR A 581 11.40 -15.65 34.87
N THR A 582 11.12 -14.45 35.35
CA THR A 582 10.17 -14.23 36.46
C THR A 582 9.43 -12.91 36.30
N THR A 583 8.17 -12.83 36.76
CA THR A 583 7.44 -11.55 36.89
C THR A 583 7.71 -10.85 38.23
N ASP A 584 8.40 -11.51 39.15
CA ASP A 584 8.72 -10.98 40.46
C ASP A 584 10.12 -10.38 40.48
N ILE A 585 10.18 -9.05 40.64
CA ILE A 585 11.44 -8.30 40.70
C ILE A 585 12.30 -8.70 41.89
N ALA A 586 11.71 -9.09 43.03
CA ALA A 586 12.45 -9.53 44.20
C ALA A 586 13.14 -10.88 43.95
N VAL A 587 12.52 -11.76 43.15
CA VAL A 587 13.16 -13.00 42.69
C VAL A 587 14.35 -12.66 41.80
N ARG A 588 14.22 -11.73 40.84
CA ARG A 588 15.35 -11.28 40.01
C ARG A 588 16.48 -10.70 40.86
N ASP A 589 16.16 -9.81 41.80
CA ASP A 589 17.14 -9.17 42.67
C ASP A 589 17.89 -10.20 43.52
N ALA A 590 17.19 -11.23 44.01
CA ALA A 590 17.81 -12.35 44.72
C ALA A 590 18.77 -13.15 43.83
N MET A 591 18.43 -13.40 42.56
CA MET A 591 19.36 -14.05 41.62
C MET A 591 20.60 -13.18 41.37
N VAL A 592 20.43 -11.86 41.20
CA VAL A 592 21.55 -10.93 41.02
C VAL A 592 22.46 -10.91 42.24
N ALA A 593 21.88 -10.93 43.46
CA ALA A 593 22.65 -11.04 44.69
C ALA A 593 23.45 -12.35 44.79
N GLN A 594 23.04 -13.40 44.06
CA GLN A 594 23.75 -14.67 43.93
C GLN A 594 24.77 -14.69 42.77
N GLY A 595 24.96 -13.56 42.08
CA GLY A 595 25.95 -13.40 41.01
C GLY A 595 25.39 -13.52 39.60
N HIS A 596 24.07 -13.61 39.42
CA HIS A 596 23.46 -13.57 38.09
C HIS A 596 23.50 -12.15 37.50
N VAL A 597 23.53 -12.06 36.18
CA VAL A 597 23.42 -10.81 35.41
C VAL A 597 21.96 -10.58 35.05
N ALA A 598 21.41 -9.43 35.43
CA ALA A 598 20.09 -9.00 34.97
C ALA A 598 20.17 -8.47 33.53
N GLU A 599 19.30 -8.96 32.65
CA GLU A 599 19.34 -8.63 31.23
C GLU A 599 18.00 -8.09 30.77
N GLY A 600 17.99 -6.92 30.13
CA GLY A 600 16.76 -6.33 29.61
C GLY A 600 16.87 -4.82 29.40
N SER A 601 15.72 -4.19 29.25
CA SER A 601 15.57 -2.76 28.95
C SER A 601 15.26 -1.96 30.21
N GLY A 602 15.75 -0.71 30.25
CA GLY A 602 15.50 0.20 31.36
C GLY A 602 16.26 -0.12 32.65
N PRO A 603 16.07 0.70 33.70
CA PRO A 603 16.79 0.56 34.97
C PRO A 603 16.49 -0.76 35.69
N ASP A 604 15.29 -1.31 35.49
CA ASP A 604 14.88 -2.58 36.10
C ASP A 604 15.21 -3.81 35.25
N ALA A 605 15.87 -3.63 34.09
CA ALA A 605 16.22 -4.71 33.17
C ALA A 605 15.02 -5.61 32.80
N VAL A 606 13.93 -4.99 32.35
CA VAL A 606 12.72 -5.70 31.90
C VAL A 606 13.01 -6.36 30.55
N THR A 607 12.81 -7.67 30.44
CA THR A 607 13.11 -8.45 29.23
C THR A 607 11.88 -8.60 28.34
N PHE A 608 10.74 -8.96 28.93
CA PHE A 608 9.46 -9.12 28.23
C PHE A 608 8.33 -8.43 28.99
N CYS A 609 7.17 -8.34 28.35
CA CYS A 609 5.93 -7.89 28.94
C CYS A 609 4.83 -8.92 28.66
N GLY A 610 4.36 -9.63 29.70
CA GLY A 610 3.29 -10.61 29.59
C GLY A 610 1.91 -9.99 29.84
N PRO A 611 0.82 -10.53 29.30
CA PRO A 611 -0.53 -10.14 29.72
C PRO A 611 -0.74 -10.39 31.24
N GLN A 612 -1.70 -9.68 31.83
CA GLN A 612 -2.16 -9.92 33.21
C GLN A 612 -2.89 -11.25 33.38
#